data_AF-A0A2D4EZ74-F1
#
_entry.id   AF-A0A2D4EZ74-F1
#
_cell.length_a   1.000
_cell.length_b   1.000
_cell.length_c   1.000
_cell.angle_alpha   90.00
_cell.angle_beta   90.00
_cell.angle_gamma   90.00
#
_symmetry.space_group_name_H-M   'P 1'
#
loop_
_entity.id
_entity.type
_entity.pdbx_description
1 polymer ?
#
loop_
_entity_poly.entity_id
_entity_poly.type
_entity_poly.pdbx_seq_one_letter_code
_entity_poly.pdbx_strand_id
1 'polypeptide(L)'
;FKLGCYIQKNCGKFLVVGLLIFGAFAVGLRAANLETNVEELWVEVGGRVSRELSYTRQKIGEEAMFNPQLMIQTPQEETANVLTTEALRQHLDSALQASKIHV
;
A
#
# COMPACT_ATOMS: atom_id res chain seq x y z
N PHE A 1 -14.02 -26.43 -38.57
CA PHE A 1 -13.56 -26.03 -39.92
C PHE A 1 -14.22 -24.76 -40.46
N LYS A 2 -15.56 -24.60 -40.36
CA LYS A 2 -16.28 -23.41 -40.88
C LYS A 2 -15.82 -22.05 -40.30
N LEU A 3 -15.56 -21.98 -39.00
CA LEU A 3 -15.09 -20.74 -38.34
C LEU A 3 -13.70 -20.32 -38.85
N GLY A 4 -12.78 -21.27 -39.03
CA GLY A 4 -11.44 -21.02 -39.57
C GLY A 4 -11.47 -20.50 -41.01
N CYS A 5 -12.30 -21.10 -41.89
CA CYS A 5 -12.50 -20.58 -43.24
C CYS A 5 -13.13 -19.16 -43.25
N TYR A 6 -14.02 -18.86 -42.30
CA TYR A 6 -14.64 -17.53 -42.18
C TYR A 6 -13.65 -16.45 -41.75
N ILE A 7 -12.78 -16.78 -40.78
CA ILE A 7 -11.70 -15.91 -40.32
C ILE A 7 -10.66 -15.73 -41.42
N GLN A 8 -10.29 -16.81 -42.14
CA GLN A 8 -9.34 -16.72 -43.26
C GLN A 8 -9.87 -15.83 -44.40
N LYS A 9 -11.18 -15.86 -44.69
CA LYS A 9 -11.82 -15.02 -45.72
C LYS A 9 -11.91 -13.53 -45.33
N ASN A 10 -11.92 -13.22 -44.03
CA ASN A 10 -12.05 -11.85 -43.50
C ASN A 10 -10.93 -11.50 -42.51
N CYS A 11 -9.72 -12.02 -42.73
CA CYS A 11 -8.64 -12.04 -41.74
C CYS A 11 -8.29 -10.64 -41.20
N GLY A 12 -8.17 -9.64 -42.08
CA GLY A 12 -7.89 -8.26 -41.69
C GLY A 12 -9.03 -7.59 -40.92
N LYS A 13 -10.30 -7.84 -41.31
CA LYS A 13 -11.47 -7.26 -40.62
C LYS A 13 -11.59 -7.77 -39.20
N PHE A 14 -11.38 -9.07 -39.01
CA PHE A 14 -11.37 -9.70 -37.69
C PHE A 14 -10.24 -9.17 -36.80
N LEU A 15 -9.04 -9.01 -37.36
CA LEU A 15 -7.89 -8.51 -36.63
C LEU A 15 -8.11 -7.05 -36.18
N VAL A 16 -8.55 -6.19 -37.08
CA VAL A 16 -8.79 -4.76 -36.76
C VAL A 16 -9.90 -4.61 -35.73
N VAL A 17 -11.02 -5.32 -35.88
CA VAL A 17 -12.12 -5.27 -34.90
C VAL A 17 -11.67 -5.81 -33.54
N GLY A 18 -10.95 -6.93 -33.51
CA GLY A 18 -10.40 -7.47 -32.28
C GLY A 18 -9.43 -6.50 -31.60
N LEU A 19 -8.50 -5.92 -32.35
CA LEU A 19 -7.52 -4.96 -31.85
C LEU A 19 -8.18 -3.68 -31.32
N LEU A 20 -9.25 -3.20 -31.96
CA LEU A 20 -10.05 -2.07 -31.48
C LEU A 20 -10.78 -2.40 -30.17
N ILE A 21 -11.37 -3.59 -30.06
CA ILE A 21 -12.05 -4.05 -28.84
C ILE A 21 -11.06 -4.16 -27.68
N PHE A 22 -9.92 -4.82 -27.89
CA PHE A 22 -8.88 -4.93 -26.87
C PHE A 22 -8.26 -3.57 -26.51
N GLY A 23 -8.06 -2.69 -27.50
CA GLY A 23 -7.60 -1.33 -27.27
C GLY A 23 -8.58 -0.51 -26.42
N ALA A 24 -9.89 -0.62 -26.69
CA ALA A 24 -10.92 0.04 -25.90
C ALA A 24 -10.92 -0.44 -24.43
N PHE A 25 -10.73 -1.74 -24.19
CA PHE A 25 -10.58 -2.26 -22.83
C PHE A 25 -9.29 -1.80 -22.15
N ALA A 26 -8.18 -1.70 -22.89
CA ALA A 26 -6.91 -1.22 -22.36
C ALA A 26 -6.99 0.24 -21.88
N VAL A 27 -7.81 1.09 -22.51
CA VAL A 27 -8.06 2.47 -22.04
C VAL A 27 -8.71 2.49 -20.65
N GLY A 28 -9.50 1.46 -20.30
CA GLY A 28 -10.10 1.32 -18.97
C GLY A 28 -9.07 1.17 -17.83
N LEU A 29 -7.86 0.69 -18.14
CA LEU A 29 -6.77 0.58 -17.15
C LEU A 29 -6.29 1.93 -16.64
N ARG A 30 -6.55 3.04 -17.35
CA ARG A 30 -6.24 4.38 -16.85
C ARG A 30 -7.06 4.74 -15.60
N ALA A 31 -8.24 4.13 -15.43
CA ALA A 31 -9.08 4.32 -14.26
C ALA A 31 -8.75 3.32 -13.13
N ALA A 32 -7.74 2.46 -13.31
CA ALA A 32 -7.29 1.57 -12.25
C ALA A 32 -6.69 2.41 -11.12
N ASN A 33 -7.38 2.44 -9.98
CA ASN A 33 -6.86 3.04 -8.77
C ASN A 33 -6.03 1.98 -8.03
N LEU A 34 -4.82 2.34 -7.61
CA LEU A 34 -4.01 1.47 -6.76
C LEU A 34 -4.39 1.77 -5.32
N GLU A 35 -5.00 0.79 -4.65
CA GLU A 35 -5.26 0.88 -3.22
C GLU A 35 -3.93 0.79 -2.47
N THR A 36 -3.46 1.90 -1.92
CA THR A 36 -2.21 1.97 -1.16
C THR A 36 -2.43 1.86 0.34
N ASN A 37 -3.68 1.72 0.80
CA ASN A 37 -3.99 1.61 2.22
C ASN A 37 -3.76 0.18 2.73
N VAL A 38 -2.75 0.02 3.59
CA VAL A 38 -2.39 -1.26 4.22
C VAL A 38 -3.56 -1.82 5.04
N GLU A 39 -4.35 -0.97 5.69
CA GLU A 39 -5.49 -1.45 6.49
C GLU A 39 -6.59 -2.08 5.64
N GLU A 40 -6.83 -1.57 4.43
CA GLU A 40 -7.84 -2.13 3.52
C GLU A 40 -7.37 -3.41 2.83
N LEU A 41 -6.06 -3.57 2.62
CA LEU A 41 -5.50 -4.74 1.95
C LEU A 41 -5.47 -5.99 2.84
N TRP A 42 -5.23 -5.82 4.13
CA TRP A 42 -5.00 -6.95 5.07
C TRP A 42 -6.25 -7.33 5.88
N VAL A 43 -7.29 -6.50 5.90
CA VAL A 43 -8.53 -6.79 6.62
C VAL A 43 -9.53 -7.48 5.69
N GLU A 44 -10.11 -8.59 6.16
CA GLU A 44 -11.17 -9.29 5.43
C GLU A 44 -12.45 -8.43 5.34
N VAL A 45 -12.83 -8.08 4.12
CA VAL A 45 -14.05 -7.31 3.83
C VAL A 45 -15.28 -8.11 4.28
N GLY A 46 -16.09 -7.50 5.16
CA GLY A 46 -17.33 -8.12 5.68
C GLY A 46 -17.15 -9.00 6.92
N GLY A 47 -15.92 -9.22 7.38
CA GLY A 47 -15.64 -9.88 8.65
C GLY A 47 -16.01 -9.03 9.88
N ARG A 48 -15.90 -9.63 11.09
CA ARG A 48 -16.17 -8.93 12.35
C ARG A 48 -15.30 -7.68 12.52
N VAL A 49 -14.01 -7.79 12.19
CA VAL A 49 -13.03 -6.70 12.30
C VAL A 49 -13.39 -5.52 11.39
N SER A 50 -13.84 -5.77 10.16
CA SER A 50 -14.33 -4.72 9.25
C SER A 50 -15.48 -3.92 9.87
N ARG A 51 -16.42 -4.59 10.57
CA ARG A 51 -17.54 -3.91 11.23
C ARG A 51 -17.08 -3.06 12.42
N GLU A 52 -16.19 -3.59 13.25
CA GLU A 52 -15.62 -2.86 14.39
C GLU A 52 -14.79 -1.64 13.95
N LEU A 53 -13.99 -1.79 12.88
CA LEU A 53 -13.22 -0.71 12.29
C LEU A 53 -14.14 0.39 11.72
N SER A 54 -15.20 0.01 10.99
CA SER A 54 -16.18 0.96 10.44
C SER A 54 -16.93 1.73 11.54
N TYR A 55 -17.30 1.06 12.63
CA TYR A 55 -17.95 1.70 13.79
C TYR A 55 -17.00 2.69 14.48
N THR A 56 -15.74 2.31 14.66
CA THR A 56 -14.71 3.17 15.26
C THR A 56 -14.46 4.40 14.40
N ARG A 57 -14.27 4.23 13.08
CA ARG A 57 -14.12 5.36 12.14
C ARG A 57 -15.31 6.31 12.16
N GLN A 58 -16.53 5.78 12.23
CA GLN A 58 -17.75 6.61 12.28
C GLN A 58 -17.93 7.37 13.61
N LYS A 59 -17.45 6.81 14.73
CA LYS A 59 -17.68 7.39 16.07
C LYS A 59 -16.53 8.24 16.59
N ILE A 60 -15.30 7.89 16.23
CA ILE A 60 -14.07 8.50 16.73
C ILE A 60 -13.37 9.34 15.64
N GLY A 61 -13.60 9.04 14.36
CA GLY A 61 -12.94 9.70 13.22
C GLY A 61 -11.98 8.76 12.48
N GLU A 62 -11.47 9.23 11.34
CA GLU A 62 -10.75 8.41 10.35
C GLU A 62 -9.30 8.08 10.75
N GLU A 63 -8.75 8.78 11.75
CA GLU A 63 -7.35 8.65 12.15
C GLU A 63 -7.23 8.06 13.56
N ALA A 64 -6.24 7.18 13.76
CA ALA A 64 -5.78 6.87 15.09
C ALA A 64 -5.52 8.20 15.82
N MET A 65 -6.13 8.39 16.99
CA MET A 65 -6.11 9.64 17.76
C MET A 65 -4.68 10.18 17.99
N PHE A 66 -3.66 9.34 17.84
CA PHE A 66 -2.25 9.68 17.74
C PHE A 66 -1.54 8.79 16.71
N ASN A 67 -0.67 9.38 15.89
CA ASN A 67 0.26 8.67 15.00
C ASN A 67 1.66 8.65 15.65
N PRO A 68 2.01 7.62 16.43
CA PRO A 68 3.29 7.60 17.16
C PRO A 68 4.46 7.48 16.17
N GLN A 69 5.41 8.40 16.28
CA GLN A 69 6.73 8.26 15.66
C GLN A 69 7.65 7.56 16.65
N LEU A 70 8.18 6.40 16.28
CA LEU A 70 8.99 5.55 17.16
C LEU A 70 10.46 5.63 16.81
N MET A 71 11.33 5.74 17.82
CA MET A 71 12.79 5.67 17.68
C MET A 71 13.32 4.52 18.55
N ILE A 72 14.05 3.58 17.93
CA ILE A 72 14.62 2.41 18.60
C ILE A 72 16.14 2.45 18.42
N GLN A 73 16.90 2.21 19.50
CA GLN A 73 18.35 2.01 19.44
C GLN A 73 18.69 0.57 19.75
N THR A 74 19.46 -0.04 18.87
CA THR A 74 20.02 -1.38 19.05
C THR A 74 21.55 -1.29 19.14
N PRO A 75 22.20 -2.15 19.92
CA PRO A 75 23.66 -2.24 19.91
C PRO A 75 24.14 -2.75 18.54
N GLN A 76 25.36 -2.40 18.14
CA GLN A 76 25.93 -2.89 16.87
C GLN A 76 26.36 -4.36 16.96
N GLU A 77 26.80 -4.79 18.14
CA GLU A 77 27.10 -6.19 18.42
C GLU A 77 25.91 -6.84 19.14
N GLU A 78 25.57 -8.05 18.72
CA GLU A 78 24.37 -8.78 19.17
C GLU A 78 24.36 -9.05 20.70
N THR A 79 25.53 -9.07 21.33
CA THR A 79 25.72 -9.32 22.77
C THR A 79 26.03 -8.07 23.59
N ALA A 80 26.12 -6.89 22.98
CA ALA A 80 26.49 -5.67 23.67
C ALA A 80 25.31 -5.05 24.45
N ASN A 81 25.61 -4.38 25.56
CA ASN A 81 24.61 -3.77 26.43
C ASN A 81 24.39 -2.29 26.06
N VAL A 82 23.13 -1.87 25.94
CA VAL A 82 22.71 -0.50 25.63
C VAL A 82 22.50 0.35 26.90
N LEU A 83 22.50 -0.27 28.09
CA LEU A 83 22.37 0.42 29.38
C LEU A 83 23.71 1.00 29.86
N THR A 84 24.45 1.62 28.95
CA THR A 84 25.70 2.34 29.23
C THR A 84 25.50 3.84 29.08
N THR A 85 26.33 4.62 29.78
CA THR A 85 26.27 6.08 29.74
C THR A 85 26.46 6.64 28.33
N GLU A 86 27.32 6.01 27.55
CA GLU A 86 27.64 6.39 26.18
C GLU A 86 26.45 6.10 25.26
N ALA A 87 25.85 4.92 25.37
CA ALA A 87 24.72 4.53 24.54
C ALA A 87 23.48 5.40 24.81
N LEU A 88 23.19 5.73 26.07
CA LEU A 88 22.08 6.62 26.43
C LEU A 88 22.33 8.06 25.98
N ARG A 89 23.57 8.54 26.07
CA ARG A 89 23.95 9.85 25.54
C ARG A 89 23.74 9.93 24.03
N GLN A 90 24.13 8.87 23.30
CA GLN A 90 23.88 8.77 21.85
C GLN A 90 22.38 8.82 21.53
N HIS A 91 21.53 8.12 22.31
CA HIS A 91 20.09 8.17 22.15
C HIS A 91 19.54 9.58 22.35
N LEU A 92 19.99 10.25 23.41
CA LEU A 92 19.57 11.60 23.77
C LEU A 92 19.94 12.60 22.68
N ASP A 93 21.18 12.55 22.19
CA ASP A 93 21.65 13.45 21.13
C ASP A 93 20.84 13.24 19.85
N SER A 94 20.54 11.98 19.49
CA SER A 94 19.70 11.64 18.33
C SER A 94 18.25 12.13 18.49
N ALA A 95 17.65 11.91 19.67
CA ALA A 95 16.30 12.37 19.98
C ALA A 95 16.19 13.90 19.95
N LEU A 96 17.18 14.60 20.51
CA LEU A 96 17.23 16.06 20.50
C LEU A 96 17.36 16.61 19.09
N GLN A 97 18.19 16.01 18.24
CA GLN A 97 18.31 16.42 16.84
C GLN A 97 17.00 16.18 16.08
N ALA A 98 16.39 15.00 16.24
CA ALA A 98 15.09 14.68 15.62
C ALA A 98 13.98 15.66 16.06
N SER A 99 13.94 16.04 17.34
CA SER A 99 12.95 16.99 17.87
C SER A 99 13.07 18.42 17.32
N LYS A 100 14.24 18.79 16.78
CA LYS A 100 14.51 20.13 16.26
C LYS A 100 14.22 20.27 14.76
N ILE A 101 13.89 19.17 14.08
CA ILE A 101 13.56 19.19 12.65
C ILE A 101 12.26 19.99 12.47
N HIS A 102 12.32 21.04 11.65
CA HIS A 102 11.16 21.80 11.18
C HIS A 102 11.06 21.63 9.65
N VAL A 103 9.83 21.57 9.14
CA VAL A 103 9.50 21.41 7.71
C VAL A 103 9.27 22.78 7.07
#